data_AF-A0A7W5MIQ8-F1
#
_entry.id   AF-A0A7W5MIQ8-F1
#
_cell.length_a   1.000
_cell.length_b   1.000
_cell.length_c   1.000
_cell.angle_alpha   90.00
_cell.angle_beta   90.00
_cell.angle_gamma   90.00
#
_symmetry.space_group_name_H-M   'P 1'
#
loop_
_entity.id
_entity.type
_entity.pdbx_description
1 polymer ?
#
loop_
_entity_poly.entity_id
_entity_poly.type
_entity_poly.pdbx_seq_one_letter_code
_entity_poly.pdbx_strand_id
1 'polypeptide(L)'
;MARFGSGGAVPIDGNIGVRLIKTKVSTAGFVGSSPRVQTGTDAASSAPIYGNGPIIFNPVNVDSDYTKALPSLNLTFHFTDKLQLRLAASKALTRPGFDQLNPNITIFENNPTNGQRTATSGNADLRPLTADQLDASLE
;
A
#
# COMPACT_ATOMS: atom_id res chain seq x y z
N MET A 1 -9.50 -24.32 8.00
CA MET A 1 -8.21 -24.99 7.69
C MET A 1 -8.42 -26.47 7.89
N ALA A 2 -7.97 -27.31 6.96
CA ALA A 2 -8.03 -28.76 7.05
C ALA A 2 -6.62 -29.32 7.34
N ARG A 3 -6.55 -30.37 8.16
CA ARG A 3 -5.31 -31.10 8.47
C ARG A 3 -5.41 -32.49 7.88
N PHE A 4 -4.29 -33.04 7.44
CA PHE A 4 -4.22 -34.39 6.88
C PHE A 4 -2.89 -35.05 7.23
N GLY A 5 -2.87 -36.37 7.18
CA GLY A 5 -1.65 -37.15 7.26
C GLY A 5 -1.86 -38.60 6.84
N SER A 6 -0.78 -39.28 6.45
CA SER A 6 -0.79 -40.68 6.03
C SER A 6 0.49 -41.40 6.48
N GLY A 7 0.35 -42.62 7.02
CA GLY A 7 1.47 -43.46 7.48
C GLY A 7 2.03 -44.41 6.40
N GLY A 8 2.26 -43.91 5.18
CA GLY A 8 2.89 -44.69 4.10
C GLY A 8 4.39 -44.93 4.31
N ALA A 9 5.08 -45.40 3.26
CA ALA A 9 6.54 -45.65 3.30
C ALA A 9 7.38 -44.42 3.69
N VAL A 10 6.87 -43.22 3.42
CA VAL A 10 7.32 -41.94 3.98
C VAL A 10 6.08 -41.30 4.60
N PRO A 11 5.98 -41.20 5.95
CA PRO A 11 4.87 -40.52 6.57
C PRO A 11 4.79 -39.05 6.13
N ILE A 12 3.57 -38.59 5.87
CA ILE A 12 3.31 -37.19 5.47
C ILE A 12 2.29 -36.62 6.42
N ASP A 13 2.49 -35.39 6.86
CA ASP A 13 1.46 -34.59 7.51
C ASP A 13 1.45 -33.18 6.92
N GLY A 14 0.32 -32.49 7.08
CA GLY A 14 0.19 -31.16 6.57
C GLY A 14 -1.12 -30.48 6.92
N ASN A 15 -1.21 -29.24 6.49
CA ASN A 15 -2.44 -28.47 6.54
C ASN A 15 -2.62 -27.66 5.27
N ILE A 16 -3.88 -27.48 4.89
CA ILE A 16 -4.29 -26.65 3.77
C ILE A 16 -5.44 -25.75 4.21
N GLY A 17 -5.46 -24.53 3.71
CA GLY A 17 -6.50 -23.58 4.05
C GLY A 17 -6.57 -22.42 3.09
N VAL A 18 -7.67 -21.68 3.21
CA VAL A 18 -7.86 -20.39 2.56
C VAL A 18 -8.41 -19.42 3.59
N ARG A 19 -7.83 -18.23 3.65
CA ARG A 19 -8.36 -17.11 4.43
C ARG A 19 -8.95 -16.08 3.49
N LEU A 20 -10.23 -15.76 3.66
CA LEU A 20 -10.89 -14.68 2.93
C LEU A 20 -10.86 -13.41 3.78
N ILE A 21 -10.38 -12.31 3.19
CA ILE A 21 -10.34 -11.00 3.83
C ILE A 21 -11.21 -10.06 3.00
N LYS A 22 -12.27 -9.51 3.61
CA LYS A 22 -13.00 -8.35 3.10
C LYS A 22 -12.50 -7.11 3.84
N THR A 23 -12.20 -6.06 3.12
CA THR A 23 -11.84 -4.76 3.71
C THR A 23 -12.59 -3.66 2.98
N LYS A 24 -13.03 -2.67 3.74
CA LYS A 24 -13.64 -1.43 3.27
C LYS A 24 -12.90 -0.30 3.96
N VAL A 25 -12.43 0.67 3.19
CA VAL A 25 -11.75 1.86 3.65
C VAL A 25 -12.46 3.06 3.05
N SER A 26 -12.76 4.05 3.86
CA SER A 26 -13.22 5.36 3.42
C SER A 26 -12.20 6.38 3.86
N THR A 27 -11.72 7.20 2.93
CA THR A 27 -10.72 8.22 3.16
C THR A 27 -11.31 9.56 2.77
N ALA A 28 -11.36 10.47 3.75
CA ALA A 28 -11.77 11.85 3.55
C ALA A 28 -10.61 12.79 3.91
N GLY A 29 -10.39 13.81 3.09
CA GLY A 29 -9.35 14.82 3.31
C GLY A 29 -9.55 16.04 2.43
N PHE A 30 -8.58 16.95 2.44
CA PHE A 30 -8.60 18.16 1.62
C PHE A 30 -7.27 18.35 0.92
N VAL A 31 -7.32 18.82 -0.32
CA VAL A 31 -6.16 19.27 -1.08
C VAL A 31 -6.26 20.78 -1.26
N GLY A 32 -5.25 21.50 -0.77
CA GLY A 32 -5.13 22.94 -0.94
C GLY A 32 -4.57 23.29 -2.32
N SER A 33 -5.24 24.19 -3.03
CA SER A 33 -4.76 24.74 -4.30
C SER A 33 -4.80 26.27 -4.24
N SER A 34 -3.79 26.94 -4.80
CA SER A 34 -3.76 28.41 -4.91
C SER A 34 -3.73 28.77 -6.40
N PRO A 35 -4.76 29.45 -6.93
CA PRO A 35 -4.74 29.92 -8.30
C PRO A 35 -3.71 31.05 -8.45
N ARG A 36 -3.06 31.13 -9.63
CA ARG A 36 -2.29 32.32 -9.99
C ARG A 36 -3.27 33.43 -10.34
N VAL A 37 -3.19 34.56 -9.65
CA VAL A 37 -4.03 35.74 -9.90
C VAL A 37 -3.13 36.92 -10.27
N GLN A 38 -3.60 37.75 -11.20
CA GLN A 38 -2.87 38.96 -11.56
C GLN A 38 -2.94 39.94 -10.38
N THR A 39 -1.78 40.28 -9.81
CA THR A 39 -1.66 41.20 -8.67
C THR A 39 -1.25 42.60 -9.10
N GLY A 40 -0.86 42.78 -10.37
CA GLY A 40 -0.53 44.07 -10.93
C GLY A 40 -0.15 43.99 -12.41
N THR A 41 0.39 45.09 -12.91
CA THR A 41 0.92 45.21 -14.27
C THR A 41 2.25 45.94 -14.18
N ASP A 42 3.28 45.41 -14.83
CA ASP A 42 4.60 46.02 -14.86
C ASP A 42 4.53 47.37 -15.59
N ALA A 43 4.96 48.43 -14.91
CA ALA A 43 4.89 49.80 -15.41
C ALA A 43 5.79 50.06 -16.64
N ALA A 44 6.84 49.26 -16.85
CA ALA A 44 7.76 49.44 -17.98
C ALA A 44 7.36 48.62 -19.21
N SER A 45 6.82 47.42 -19.02
CA SER A 45 6.52 46.47 -20.10
C SER A 45 5.02 46.29 -20.37
N SER A 46 4.14 46.84 -19.53
CA SER A 46 2.69 46.58 -19.51
C SER A 46 2.32 45.09 -19.37
N ALA A 47 3.27 44.24 -18.98
CA ALA A 47 3.03 42.82 -18.79
C ALA A 47 2.30 42.54 -17.46
N PRO A 48 1.41 41.53 -17.40
CA PRO A 48 0.71 41.17 -16.17
C PRO A 48 1.67 40.54 -15.15
N ILE A 49 1.65 41.05 -13.92
CA ILE A 49 2.35 40.48 -12.76
C ILE A 49 1.39 39.53 -12.04
N TYR A 50 1.81 38.30 -11.79
CA TYR A 50 1.00 37.28 -11.11
C TYR A 50 1.53 36.99 -9.72
N GLY A 51 0.62 36.90 -8.75
CA GLY A 51 0.88 36.39 -7.41
C GLY A 51 0.03 35.17 -7.08
N ASN A 52 0.19 34.66 -5.86
CA ASN A 52 -0.62 33.59 -5.31
C ASN A 52 -1.97 34.15 -4.82
N GLY A 53 -3.07 33.58 -5.31
CA GLY A 53 -4.41 33.86 -4.83
C GLY A 53 -4.73 33.10 -3.54
N PRO A 54 -5.91 33.34 -2.94
CA PRO A 54 -6.37 32.64 -1.75
C PRO A 54 -6.28 31.12 -1.91
N ILE A 55 -5.92 30.41 -0.83
CA ILE A 55 -5.91 28.94 -0.83
C ILE A 55 -7.35 28.43 -0.84
N ILE A 56 -7.66 27.56 -1.80
CA ILE A 56 -8.94 26.86 -1.92
C ILE A 56 -8.71 25.42 -1.49
N PHE A 57 -9.46 24.96 -0.49
CA PHE A 57 -9.44 23.57 -0.03
C PHE A 57 -10.48 22.76 -0.80
N ASN A 58 -10.03 21.86 -1.65
CA ASN A 58 -10.91 20.94 -2.37
C ASN A 58 -11.02 19.63 -1.60
N PRO A 59 -12.24 19.17 -1.24
CA PRO A 59 -12.40 17.90 -0.55
C PRO A 59 -12.00 16.73 -1.46
N VAL A 60 -11.36 15.73 -0.88
CA VAL A 60 -11.02 14.45 -1.50
C VAL A 60 -11.71 13.38 -0.68
N ASN A 61 -12.59 12.61 -1.32
CA ASN A 61 -13.25 11.45 -0.72
C ASN A 61 -13.01 10.25 -1.63
N VAL A 62 -12.42 9.20 -1.08
CA VAL A 62 -12.12 7.96 -1.79
C VAL A 62 -12.57 6.79 -0.94
N ASP A 63 -13.45 5.98 -1.52
CA ASP A 63 -13.89 4.72 -0.94
C ASP A 63 -13.22 3.56 -1.68
N SER A 64 -12.65 2.62 -0.93
CA SER A 64 -11.98 1.45 -1.46
C SER A 64 -12.49 0.19 -0.78
N ASP A 65 -12.94 -0.78 -1.58
CA ASP A 65 -13.35 -2.07 -1.07
C ASP A 65 -12.66 -3.21 -1.83
N TYR A 66 -12.23 -4.23 -1.10
CA TYR A 66 -11.63 -5.40 -1.73
C TYR A 66 -11.89 -6.67 -0.93
N THR A 67 -12.00 -7.76 -1.68
CA THR A 67 -12.02 -9.12 -1.14
C THR A 67 -10.77 -9.84 -1.66
N LYS A 68 -10.01 -10.47 -0.76
CA LYS A 68 -8.78 -11.20 -1.11
C LYS A 68 -8.82 -12.59 -0.51
N ALA A 69 -8.49 -13.58 -1.32
CA ALA A 69 -8.28 -14.96 -0.87
C ALA A 69 -6.79 -15.20 -0.67
N LEU A 70 -6.44 -15.72 0.51
CA LEU A 70 -5.08 -16.02 0.93
C LEU A 70 -4.98 -17.53 1.19
N PRO A 71 -4.69 -18.33 0.15
CA PRO A 71 -4.42 -19.75 0.33
C PRO A 71 -3.12 -19.98 1.11
N SER A 72 -3.07 -21.10 1.82
CA SER A 72 -1.91 -21.57 2.56
C SER A 72 -1.85 -23.10 2.53
N LEU A 73 -0.67 -23.63 2.29
CA LEU A 73 -0.35 -25.06 2.29
C LEU A 73 0.95 -25.26 3.06
N ASN A 74 0.95 -26.21 4.00
CA ASN A 74 2.15 -26.68 4.68
C ASN A 74 2.19 -28.21 4.57
N LEU A 75 3.34 -28.75 4.19
CA LEU A 75 3.60 -30.17 4.01
C LEU A 75 4.89 -30.55 4.75
N THR A 76 4.86 -31.67 5.46
CA THR A 76 6.02 -32.27 6.12
C THR A 76 6.13 -33.72 5.67
N PHE A 77 7.30 -34.11 5.18
CA PHE A 77 7.65 -35.49 4.81
C PHE A 77 8.66 -36.02 5.82
N HIS A 78 8.37 -37.16 6.44
CA HIS A 78 9.24 -37.79 7.42
C HIS A 78 10.02 -38.93 6.77
N PHE A 79 11.29 -38.72 6.48
CA PHE A 79 12.14 -39.77 5.91
C PHE A 79 12.67 -40.71 6.99
N THR A 80 13.03 -40.15 8.16
CA THR A 80 13.43 -40.89 9.37
C THR A 80 12.97 -40.11 10.60
N ASP A 81 13.12 -40.69 11.80
CA ASP A 81 12.83 -40.00 13.07
C ASP A 81 13.69 -38.74 13.32
N LYS A 82 14.74 -38.54 12.52
CA LYS A 82 15.70 -37.42 12.62
C LYS A 82 15.84 -36.64 11.31
N LEU A 83 15.06 -36.95 10.27
CA LEU A 83 15.18 -36.31 8.97
C LEU A 83 13.80 -36.09 8.35
N GLN A 84 13.45 -34.83 8.15
CA GLN A 84 12.19 -34.39 7.57
C GLN A 84 12.39 -33.25 6.57
N LEU A 85 11.60 -33.26 5.50
CA LEU A 85 11.48 -32.16 4.55
C LEU A 85 10.19 -31.41 4.83
N ARG A 86 10.28 -30.10 5.01
CA ARG A 86 9.13 -29.19 5.14
C ARG A 86 9.03 -28.32 3.89
N LEU A 87 7.82 -28.23 3.35
CA LEU A 87 7.49 -27.33 2.25
C LEU A 87 6.31 -26.46 2.67
N ALA A 88 6.40 -25.16 2.41
CA ALA A 88 5.30 -24.22 2.65
C ALA A 88 5.05 -23.35 1.42
N ALA A 89 3.77 -23.13 1.11
CA ALA A 89 3.33 -22.23 0.06
C ALA A 89 2.16 -21.41 0.56
N SER A 90 2.23 -20.08 0.48
CA SER A 90 1.13 -19.23 0.95
C SER A 90 1.07 -17.89 0.23
N LYS A 91 -0.07 -17.21 0.35
CA LYS A 91 -0.24 -15.83 -0.12
C LYS A 91 -0.34 -14.88 1.07
N ALA A 92 0.53 -13.87 1.09
CA ALA A 92 0.52 -12.79 2.07
C ALA A 92 -0.15 -11.53 1.51
N LEU A 93 -0.66 -10.69 2.43
CA LEU A 93 -1.26 -9.40 2.11
C LEU A 93 -0.86 -8.36 3.17
N THR A 94 -0.39 -7.21 2.70
CA THR A 94 -0.08 -6.04 3.51
C THR A 94 -0.97 -4.88 3.07
N ARG A 95 -1.63 -4.23 4.03
CA ARG A 95 -2.49 -3.08 3.76
C ARG A 95 -1.63 -1.81 3.69
N PRO A 96 -2.00 -0.81 2.86
CA PRO A 96 -1.36 0.50 2.91
C PRO A 96 -1.51 1.12 4.31
N GLY A 97 -0.50 1.87 4.73
CA GLY A 97 -0.57 2.67 5.96
C GLY A 97 -1.56 3.82 5.83
N PHE A 98 -2.09 4.31 6.95
CA PHE A 98 -3.02 5.45 6.95
C PHE A 98 -2.38 6.74 6.42
N ASP A 99 -1.09 6.93 6.70
CA ASP A 99 -0.25 8.02 6.18
C ASP A 99 -0.13 7.96 4.65
N GLN A 100 -0.01 6.75 4.09
CA GLN A 100 0.09 6.54 2.65
C GLN A 100 -1.23 6.78 1.93
N LEU A 101 -2.37 6.65 2.63
CA LEU A 101 -3.70 6.93 2.08
C LEU A 101 -4.13 8.39 2.26
N ASN A 102 -3.51 9.13 3.18
CA ASN A 102 -3.92 10.49 3.50
C ASN A 102 -3.58 11.46 2.35
N PRO A 103 -4.59 12.07 1.69
CA PRO A 103 -4.36 12.95 0.54
C PRO A 103 -3.81 14.33 0.95
N ASN A 104 -3.53 14.57 2.23
CA ASN A 104 -2.96 15.83 2.68
C ASN A 104 -1.62 16.13 1.97
N ILE A 105 -1.44 17.37 1.53
CA ILE A 105 -0.21 17.81 0.87
C ILE A 105 0.72 18.45 1.89
N THR A 106 1.95 17.95 1.96
CA THR A 106 3.06 18.56 2.70
C THR A 106 4.01 19.21 1.72
N ILE A 107 4.30 20.50 1.90
CA ILE A 107 5.22 21.25 1.04
C ILE A 107 6.52 21.50 1.81
N PHE A 108 7.63 21.08 1.23
CA PHE A 108 8.98 21.37 1.70
C PHE A 108 9.60 22.45 0.82
N GLU A 109 10.03 23.54 1.44
CA GLU A 109 10.82 24.57 0.78
C GLU A 109 12.30 24.27 1.04
N ASN A 110 12.95 23.63 0.07
CA ASN A 110 14.34 23.17 0.21
C ASN A 110 15.36 24.29 -0.04
N ASN A 111 14.96 25.36 -0.75
CA ASN A 111 15.81 26.53 -0.97
C ASN A 111 14.94 27.78 -1.24
N PRO A 112 14.85 28.73 -0.29
CA PRO A 112 14.03 29.93 -0.44
C PRO A 112 14.55 30.87 -1.55
N THR A 113 15.81 30.72 -1.96
CA THR A 113 16.46 31.62 -2.92
C THR A 113 16.20 31.26 -4.38
N ASN A 114 15.89 29.99 -4.68
CA ASN A 114 15.65 29.49 -6.05
C ASN A 114 14.19 29.09 -6.30
N GLY A 115 13.29 29.27 -5.33
CA GLY A 115 11.86 28.96 -5.47
C GLY A 115 11.55 27.46 -5.63
N GLN A 116 12.50 26.57 -5.30
CA GLN A 116 12.33 25.14 -5.48
C GLN A 116 11.54 24.55 -4.31
N ARG A 117 10.30 24.16 -4.59
CA ARG A 117 9.36 23.56 -3.63
C ARG A 117 9.09 22.11 -4.02
N THR A 118 9.20 21.22 -3.04
CA THR A 118 8.82 19.81 -3.20
C THR A 118 7.53 19.57 -2.44
N ALA A 119 6.51 19.02 -3.10
CA ALA A 119 5.27 18.63 -2.45
C ALA A 119 5.18 17.10 -2.38
N THR A 120 4.76 16.57 -1.24
CA THR A 120 4.44 15.15 -1.06
C THR A 120 3.00 15.00 -0.57
N SER A 121 2.35 13.91 -0.98
CA SER A 121 0.98 13.58 -0.59
C SER A 121 0.80 12.07 -0.61
N GLY A 122 -0.08 11.55 0.25
CA GLY A 122 -0.53 10.17 0.16
C GLY A 122 -1.47 9.96 -1.03
N ASN A 123 -1.67 8.69 -1.39
CA ASN A 123 -2.55 8.26 -2.45
C ASN A 123 -3.65 7.35 -1.87
N ALA A 124 -4.87 7.89 -1.79
CA ALA A 124 -6.02 7.17 -1.25
C ALA A 124 -6.47 5.97 -2.13
N ASP A 125 -6.00 5.88 -3.38
CA ASP A 125 -6.28 4.77 -4.30
C ASP A 125 -5.31 3.59 -4.14
N LEU A 126 -4.39 3.65 -3.16
CA LEU A 126 -3.44 2.56 -2.96
C LEU A 126 -4.16 1.24 -2.66
N ARG A 127 -3.76 0.23 -3.42
CA ARG A 127 -4.24 -1.14 -3.25
C ARG A 127 -3.32 -1.90 -2.29
N PRO A 128 -3.84 -2.91 -1.56
CA PRO A 128 -3.00 -3.75 -0.72
C PRO A 128 -1.93 -4.47 -1.54
N LEU A 129 -0.72 -4.51 -0.98
CA LEU A 129 0.39 -5.30 -1.51
C LEU A 129 0.13 -6.77 -1.24
N THR A 130 0.36 -7.63 -2.22
CA THR A 130 0.28 -9.09 -2.06
C THR A 130 1.58 -9.74 -2.48
N ALA A 131 1.96 -10.81 -1.78
CA ALA A 131 3.15 -11.59 -2.09
C ALA A 131 2.82 -13.09 -2.07
N ASP A 132 3.37 -13.83 -3.03
CA ASP A 132 3.34 -15.28 -3.01
C ASP A 132 4.64 -15.77 -2.36
N GLN A 133 4.52 -16.61 -1.34
CA GLN A 133 5.62 -17.07 -0.49
C GLN A 133 5.81 -18.58 -0.66
N LEU A 134 7.04 -19.00 -0.89
CA LEU A 134 7.46 -20.38 -1.00
C LEU A 134 8.66 -20.60 -0.08
N ASP A 135 8.62 -21.66 0.72
CA ASP A 135 9.69 -22.04 1.65
C ASP A 135 9.91 -23.55 1.60
N ALA A 136 11.17 -23.95 1.76
CA ALA A 136 11.59 -25.34 1.83
C ALA A 136 12.73 -25.49 2.84
N SER A 137 12.61 -26.47 3.74
CA SER A 137 13.63 -26.79 4.74
C SER A 137 13.83 -28.30 4.84
N LEU A 138 15.07 -28.73 5.03
CA LEU A 138 15.44 -30.11 5.29
C LEU A 138 16.21 -30.14 6.62
N GLU A 139 15.69 -30.86 7.60
CA GLU A 139 16.23 -30.93 8.97
C GLU A 139 16.14 -32.33 9.57
#